data_AF-A0A7J6R362-F1
#
_entry.id   AF-A0A7J6R362-F1
#
_cell.length_a   1.000
_cell.length_b   1.000
_cell.length_c   1.000
_cell.angle_alpha   90.00
_cell.angle_beta   90.00
_cell.angle_gamma   90.00
#
_symmetry.space_group_name_H-M   'P 1'
#
loop_
_entity.id
_entity.type
_entity.pdbx_description
1 polymer ?
#
loop_
_entity_poly.entity_id
_entity_poly.type
_entity_poly.pdbx_seq_one_letter_code
_entity_poly.pdbx_strand_id
1 'polypeptide(L)'
;MPLMALAATTIDLTVRDMGSVVDRNLHYLDTDLTCYGEYPEWVDYRSFVSKKFGCVIGSCKGISLPKHSEGADAALRAYLSTFTPWELTAFDEMTRSAKSVIVALNYYLGNAPLQEACRASVLEELENRGKWGTVEGDHDVSDRTLKMAMASSKFFA
;
A
#
# COMPACT_ATOMS: atom_id res chain seq x y z
N MET A 1 19.09 4.35 -7.14
CA MET A 1 18.49 5.04 -8.32
C MET A 1 17.09 4.48 -8.55
N PRO A 2 16.07 4.96 -7.82
CA PRO A 2 14.76 4.31 -7.82
C PRO A 2 14.06 4.36 -9.17
N LEU A 3 14.14 5.49 -9.90
CA LEU A 3 13.47 5.63 -11.20
C LEU A 3 14.00 4.67 -12.27
N MET A 4 15.32 4.45 -12.29
CA MET A 4 15.93 3.48 -13.22
C MET A 4 15.50 2.04 -12.88
N ALA A 5 15.42 1.71 -11.59
CA ALA A 5 14.97 0.39 -11.16
C ALA A 5 13.50 0.14 -11.51
N LEU A 6 12.63 1.15 -11.32
CA LEU A 6 11.23 1.08 -11.73
C LEU A 6 11.11 0.91 -13.25
N ALA A 7 11.81 1.74 -14.04
CA ALA A 7 11.79 1.64 -15.51
C ALA A 7 12.26 0.27 -16.02
N ALA A 8 13.38 -0.25 -15.47
CA ALA A 8 13.86 -1.58 -15.82
C ALA A 8 12.83 -2.66 -15.46
N THR A 9 12.24 -2.58 -14.26
CA THR A 9 11.19 -3.51 -13.82
C THR A 9 9.96 -3.47 -14.74
N THR A 10 9.53 -2.28 -15.16
CA THR A 10 8.40 -2.13 -16.07
C THR A 10 8.67 -2.83 -17.40
N ILE A 11 9.81 -2.54 -18.04
CA ILE A 11 10.17 -3.07 -19.37
C ILE A 11 10.42 -4.58 -19.32
N ASP A 12 11.17 -5.04 -18.31
CA ASP A 12 11.63 -6.43 -18.27
C ASP A 12 10.57 -7.37 -17.70
N LEU A 13 9.75 -6.91 -16.74
CA LEU A 13 8.82 -7.76 -15.98
C LEU A 13 7.35 -7.35 -16.18
N THR A 14 6.95 -6.14 -15.80
CA THR A 14 5.52 -5.77 -15.71
C THR A 14 4.81 -5.82 -17.07
N VAL A 15 5.46 -5.37 -18.15
CA VAL A 15 4.88 -5.42 -19.51
C VAL A 15 4.60 -6.86 -19.98
N ARG A 16 5.37 -7.84 -19.50
CA ARG A 16 5.21 -9.25 -19.93
C ARG A 16 4.01 -9.92 -19.27
N ASP A 17 3.70 -9.55 -18.02
CA ASP A 17 2.64 -10.19 -17.24
C ASP A 17 2.02 -9.22 -16.22
N MET A 18 1.17 -8.32 -16.72
CA MET A 18 0.44 -7.37 -15.87
C MET A 18 -0.57 -8.07 -14.95
N GLY A 19 -1.14 -9.20 -15.39
CA GLY A 19 -2.13 -9.97 -14.62
C GLY A 19 -1.54 -10.45 -13.30
N SER A 20 -0.34 -11.03 -13.34
CA SER A 20 0.36 -11.49 -12.13
C SER A 20 0.68 -10.35 -11.15
N VAL A 21 0.96 -9.14 -11.65
CA VAL A 21 1.24 -7.97 -10.80
C VAL A 21 -0.04 -7.48 -10.13
N VAL A 22 -1.16 -7.46 -10.86
CA VAL A 22 -2.48 -7.19 -10.27
C VAL A 22 -2.82 -8.22 -9.20
N ASP A 23 -2.67 -9.52 -9.49
CA ASP A 23 -2.91 -10.60 -8.54
C ASP A 23 -2.07 -10.46 -7.27
N ARG A 24 -0.78 -10.13 -7.42
CA ARG A 24 0.12 -9.89 -6.29
C ARG A 24 -0.33 -8.72 -5.42
N ASN A 25 -0.79 -7.63 -6.03
CA ASN A 25 -1.31 -6.48 -5.27
C ASN A 25 -2.62 -6.82 -4.54
N LEU A 26 -3.49 -7.62 -5.16
CA LEU A 26 -4.73 -8.06 -4.54
C LEU A 26 -4.48 -9.03 -3.39
N HIS A 27 -3.42 -9.83 -3.45
CA HIS A 27 -3.04 -10.70 -2.32
C HIS A 27 -2.70 -9.91 -1.04
N TYR A 28 -2.26 -8.65 -1.16
CA TYR A 28 -2.11 -7.79 0.02
C TYR A 28 -3.45 -7.48 0.68
N LEU A 29 -4.56 -7.50 -0.04
CA LEU A 29 -5.88 -7.25 0.55
C LEU A 29 -6.21 -8.28 1.63
N ASP A 30 -5.90 -9.57 1.37
CA ASP A 30 -6.14 -10.69 2.28
C ASP A 30 -5.46 -10.51 3.64
N THR A 31 -4.33 -9.80 3.65
CA THR A 31 -3.47 -9.60 4.83
C THR A 31 -3.07 -8.14 5.03
N ASP A 32 -3.93 -7.21 4.62
CA ASP A 32 -3.55 -5.80 4.56
C ASP A 32 -3.26 -5.25 5.96
N LEU A 33 -2.14 -4.54 6.11
CA LEU A 33 -1.72 -3.92 7.37
C LEU A 33 -2.87 -3.16 8.05
N THR A 34 -3.62 -2.39 7.27
CA THR A 34 -4.68 -1.54 7.81
C THR A 34 -5.78 -2.37 8.45
N CYS A 35 -5.95 -3.65 8.11
CA CYS A 35 -7.00 -4.52 8.66
C CYS A 35 -6.68 -5.06 10.06
N TYR A 36 -5.42 -5.01 10.52
CA TYR A 36 -4.95 -5.59 11.78
C TYR A 36 -4.81 -4.54 12.89
N GLY A 37 -5.84 -3.70 13.07
CA GLY A 37 -5.85 -2.68 14.12
C GLY A 37 -6.98 -1.67 13.93
N GLU A 38 -7.19 -0.85 14.96
CA GLU A 38 -8.24 0.18 14.98
C GLU A 38 -7.63 1.57 15.20
N TYR A 39 -6.50 1.85 14.55
CA TYR A 39 -5.95 3.21 14.48
C TYR A 39 -6.91 4.10 13.66
N PRO A 40 -7.25 5.32 14.14
CA PRO A 40 -8.17 6.21 13.44
C PRO A 40 -7.79 6.43 11.97
N GLU A 41 -6.50 6.60 11.68
CA GLU A 41 -6.01 6.79 10.31
C GLU A 41 -6.29 5.58 9.41
N TRP A 42 -6.16 4.34 9.93
CA TRP A 42 -6.48 3.13 9.18
C TRP A 42 -7.98 2.99 8.95
N VAL A 43 -8.81 3.34 9.94
CA VAL A 43 -10.27 3.36 9.80
C VAL A 43 -10.69 4.30 8.67
N ASP A 44 -10.10 5.50 8.62
CA ASP A 44 -10.38 6.50 7.58
C ASP A 44 -9.94 6.01 6.20
N TYR A 45 -8.77 5.37 6.09
CA TYR A 45 -8.24 4.88 4.82
C TYR A 45 -9.07 3.72 4.27
N ARG A 46 -9.50 2.79 5.13
CA ARG A 46 -10.45 1.71 4.78
C ARG A 46 -11.79 2.30 4.34
N SER A 47 -12.27 3.33 5.03
CA SER A 47 -13.54 3.99 4.72
C SER A 47 -13.49 4.71 3.36
N PHE A 48 -12.38 5.38 3.06
CA PHE A 48 -12.16 6.03 1.75
C PHE A 48 -12.21 5.01 0.61
N VAL A 49 -11.45 3.91 0.73
CA VAL A 49 -11.41 2.84 -0.29
C VAL A 49 -12.81 2.20 -0.44
N SER A 50 -13.45 1.88 0.68
CA SER A 50 -14.81 1.31 0.71
C SER A 50 -15.80 2.20 -0.06
N LYS A 51 -15.78 3.51 0.20
CA LYS A 51 -16.64 4.49 -0.50
C LYS A 51 -16.29 4.62 -1.99
N LYS A 52 -15.00 4.62 -2.34
CA LYS A 52 -14.53 4.81 -3.72
C LYS A 52 -14.93 3.64 -4.62
N PHE A 53 -14.86 2.41 -4.11
CA PHE A 53 -15.09 1.19 -4.88
C PHE A 53 -16.45 0.53 -4.61
N GLY A 54 -17.28 1.11 -3.74
CA GLY A 54 -18.59 0.56 -3.40
C GLY A 54 -18.52 -0.80 -2.70
N CYS A 55 -17.44 -1.05 -1.96
CA CYS A 55 -17.20 -2.28 -1.23
C CYS A 55 -17.04 -1.98 0.27
N VAL A 56 -16.97 -3.03 1.10
CA VAL A 56 -16.66 -2.89 2.53
C VAL A 56 -15.34 -3.59 2.82
N ILE A 57 -14.34 -2.81 3.23
CA ILE A 57 -13.09 -3.35 3.75
C ILE A 57 -13.24 -3.58 5.25
N GLY A 58 -13.26 -4.85 5.66
CA GLY A 58 -13.35 -5.23 7.07
C GLY A 58 -12.03 -5.07 7.83
N SER A 59 -12.13 -4.99 9.15
CA SER A 59 -11.02 -5.16 10.08
C SER A 59 -11.09 -6.53 10.76
N CYS A 60 -9.99 -6.93 11.40
CA CYS A 60 -9.92 -8.13 12.21
C CYS A 60 -9.23 -7.85 13.54
N LYS A 61 -9.37 -8.79 14.48
CA LYS A 61 -8.69 -8.75 15.78
C LYS A 61 -7.83 -10.00 15.96
N GLY A 62 -6.65 -9.80 16.56
CA GLY A 62 -5.69 -10.88 16.75
C GLY A 62 -5.14 -11.40 15.43
N ILE A 63 -5.07 -12.72 15.28
CA ILE A 63 -4.46 -13.41 14.13
C ILE A 63 -5.48 -13.91 13.09
N SER A 64 -6.76 -13.51 13.23
CA SER A 64 -7.80 -13.92 12.28
C SER A 64 -7.63 -13.18 10.95
N LEU A 65 -8.09 -13.77 9.85
CA LEU A 65 -8.12 -13.09 8.56
C LEU A 65 -9.26 -12.04 8.53
N PRO A 66 -9.04 -10.87 7.90
CA PRO A 66 -10.09 -9.90 7.65
C PRO A 66 -11.15 -10.46 6.71
N LYS A 67 -12.40 -10.02 6.91
CA LYS A 67 -13.52 -10.36 6.05
C LYS A 67 -13.97 -9.13 5.29
N HIS A 68 -13.73 -9.12 4.00
CA HIS A 68 -14.19 -8.08 3.08
C HIS A 68 -15.57 -8.42 2.52
N SER A 69 -16.28 -7.43 1.98
CA SER A 69 -17.54 -7.67 1.28
C SER A 69 -17.33 -8.54 0.03
N GLU A 70 -18.34 -9.32 -0.33
CA GLU A 70 -18.38 -9.99 -1.63
C GLU A 70 -18.18 -8.96 -2.76
N GLY A 71 -17.25 -9.24 -3.67
CA GLY A 71 -16.91 -8.35 -4.79
C GLY A 71 -15.85 -7.28 -4.51
N ALA A 72 -15.30 -7.16 -3.29
CA ALA A 72 -14.22 -6.22 -3.00
C ALA A 72 -12.96 -6.50 -3.86
N ASP A 73 -12.55 -7.78 -3.94
CA ASP A 73 -11.45 -8.22 -4.82
C ASP A 73 -11.73 -7.86 -6.28
N ALA A 74 -12.92 -8.19 -6.78
CA ALA A 74 -13.30 -7.94 -8.17
C ALA A 74 -13.31 -6.43 -8.52
N ALA A 75 -13.79 -5.57 -7.61
CA ALA A 75 -13.81 -4.13 -7.80
C ALA A 75 -12.39 -3.53 -7.86
N LEU A 76 -11.52 -3.94 -6.94
CA LEU A 76 -10.12 -3.50 -6.94
C LEU A 76 -9.36 -4.05 -8.15
N ARG A 77 -9.57 -5.32 -8.50
CA ARG A 77 -9.02 -5.96 -9.70
C ARG A 77 -9.38 -5.19 -10.95
N ALA A 78 -10.66 -4.86 -11.10
CA ALA A 78 -11.14 -4.09 -12.25
C ALA A 78 -10.45 -2.73 -12.34
N TYR A 79 -10.26 -2.04 -11.22
CA TYR A 79 -9.55 -0.77 -11.17
C TYR A 79 -8.05 -0.90 -11.51
N LEU A 80 -7.33 -1.81 -10.86
CA LEU A 80 -5.90 -2.03 -11.12
C LEU A 80 -5.63 -2.51 -12.55
N SER A 81 -6.57 -3.22 -13.16
CA SER A 81 -6.49 -3.64 -14.56
C SER A 81 -6.59 -2.47 -15.57
N THR A 82 -6.97 -1.27 -15.12
CA THR A 82 -6.97 -0.07 -15.97
C THR A 82 -5.61 0.61 -16.05
N PHE A 83 -4.66 0.23 -15.21
CA PHE A 83 -3.36 0.90 -15.13
C PHE A 83 -2.52 0.55 -16.35
N THR A 84 -1.74 1.52 -16.81
CA THR A 84 -0.62 1.26 -17.72
C THR A 84 0.45 0.42 -17.01
N PRO A 85 1.35 -0.25 -17.74
CA PRO A 85 2.46 -0.98 -17.12
C PRO A 85 3.30 -0.10 -16.17
N TRP A 86 3.47 1.18 -16.51
CA TRP A 86 4.25 2.14 -15.72
C TRP A 86 3.58 2.48 -14.39
N GLU A 87 2.29 2.83 -14.45
CA GLU A 87 1.47 3.08 -13.26
C GLU A 87 1.40 1.83 -12.37
N LEU A 88 1.25 0.65 -12.98
CA LEU A 88 1.16 -0.61 -12.24
C LEU A 88 2.48 -0.97 -11.55
N THR A 89 3.63 -0.75 -12.19
CA THR A 89 4.93 -0.95 -11.53
C THR A 89 5.12 0.02 -10.35
N ALA A 90 4.78 1.29 -10.53
CA ALA A 90 4.84 2.26 -9.43
C ALA A 90 3.90 1.88 -8.29
N PHE A 91 2.67 1.49 -8.61
CA PHE A 91 1.68 1.10 -7.62
C PHE A 91 2.11 -0.14 -6.84
N ASP A 92 2.65 -1.15 -7.51
CA ASP A 92 3.21 -2.35 -6.87
C ASP A 92 4.32 -2.01 -5.87
N GLU A 93 5.22 -1.08 -6.23
CA GLU A 93 6.27 -0.63 -5.32
C GLU A 93 5.71 0.15 -4.12
N MET A 94 4.67 0.97 -4.30
CA MET A 94 3.97 1.62 -3.18
C MET A 94 3.34 0.59 -2.26
N THR A 95 2.58 -0.37 -2.80
CA THR A 95 1.91 -1.42 -2.03
C THR A 95 2.91 -2.22 -1.22
N ARG A 96 4.03 -2.63 -1.83
CA ARG A 96 5.08 -3.41 -1.18
C ARG A 96 5.81 -2.61 -0.10
N SER A 97 6.13 -1.35 -0.37
CA SER A 97 6.79 -0.47 0.60
C SER A 97 5.89 -0.17 1.81
N ALA A 98 4.61 0.10 1.54
CA ALA A 98 3.61 0.36 2.57
C ALA A 98 3.09 -0.89 3.27
N LYS A 99 3.38 -2.08 2.72
CA LYS A 99 2.81 -3.39 3.14
C LYS A 99 1.28 -3.39 3.13
N SER A 100 0.68 -2.57 2.25
CA SER A 100 -0.75 -2.30 2.23
C SER A 100 -1.18 -1.74 0.89
N VAL A 101 -2.14 -2.42 0.26
CA VAL A 101 -2.78 -1.95 -0.96
C VAL A 101 -3.71 -0.78 -0.66
N ILE A 102 -4.27 -0.74 0.56
CA ILE A 102 -5.17 0.33 1.00
C ILE A 102 -4.42 1.64 1.19
N VAL A 103 -3.26 1.61 1.86
CA VAL A 103 -2.39 2.80 1.99
C VAL A 103 -1.90 3.25 0.61
N ALA A 104 -1.48 2.31 -0.25
CA ALA A 104 -1.07 2.63 -1.61
C ALA A 104 -2.20 3.29 -2.41
N LEU A 105 -3.44 2.80 -2.35
CA LEU A 105 -4.60 3.41 -2.99
C LEU A 105 -4.88 4.83 -2.47
N ASN A 106 -4.82 5.04 -1.16
CA ASN A 106 -5.03 6.37 -0.57
C ASN A 106 -3.98 7.37 -1.06
N TYR A 107 -2.72 6.95 -1.15
CA TYR A 107 -1.63 7.79 -1.67
C TYR A 107 -1.72 7.99 -3.19
N TYR A 108 -2.00 6.93 -3.94
CA TYR A 108 -2.12 6.95 -5.40
C TYR A 108 -3.31 7.81 -5.86
N LEU A 109 -4.43 7.76 -5.16
CA LEU A 109 -5.62 8.57 -5.45
C LEU A 109 -5.53 10.00 -4.90
N GLY A 110 -4.46 10.33 -4.17
CA GLY A 110 -4.26 11.66 -3.59
C GLY A 110 -5.15 11.97 -2.38
N ASN A 111 -5.72 10.95 -1.73
CA ASN A 111 -6.43 11.11 -0.47
C ASN A 111 -5.49 11.45 0.68
N ALA A 112 -4.26 10.94 0.64
CA ALA A 112 -3.23 11.20 1.63
C ALA A 112 -1.95 11.75 0.97
N PRO A 113 -1.29 12.77 1.54
CA PRO A 113 0.05 13.19 1.13
C PRO A 113 1.11 12.14 1.54
N LEU A 114 2.32 12.27 0.98
CA LEU A 114 3.43 11.34 1.21
C LEU A 114 3.71 11.07 2.70
N GLN A 115 3.73 12.13 3.51
CA GLN A 115 4.07 12.03 4.93
C GLN A 115 3.03 11.22 5.71
N GLU A 116 1.75 11.43 5.40
CA GLU A 116 0.65 10.70 6.04
C GLU A 116 0.61 9.25 5.58
N ALA A 117 0.79 8.99 4.28
CA ALA A 117 0.87 7.63 3.75
C ALA A 117 2.03 6.85 4.36
N CYS A 118 3.23 7.45 4.42
CA CYS A 118 4.39 6.81 5.06
C CYS A 118 4.15 6.56 6.55
N ARG A 119 3.53 7.50 7.27
CA ARG A 119 3.17 7.33 8.68
C ARG A 119 2.18 6.18 8.86
N ALA A 120 1.15 6.11 8.02
CA ALA A 120 0.14 5.05 8.05
C ALA A 120 0.75 3.65 7.87
N SER A 121 1.83 3.52 7.11
CA SER A 121 2.56 2.25 6.93
C SER A 121 3.32 1.75 8.17
N VAL A 122 3.51 2.59 9.19
CA VAL A 122 4.34 2.28 10.37
C VAL A 122 3.71 2.75 11.69
N LEU A 123 2.38 2.94 11.76
CA LEU A 123 1.72 3.48 12.96
C LEU A 123 2.01 2.69 14.24
N GLU A 124 1.86 1.37 14.18
CA GLU A 124 2.15 0.49 15.32
C GLU A 124 3.61 0.61 15.75
N GLU A 125 4.53 0.63 14.78
CA GLU A 125 5.96 0.78 15.05
C GLU A 125 6.26 2.12 15.71
N LEU A 126 5.64 3.22 15.26
CA LEU A 126 5.80 4.55 15.87
C LEU A 126 5.29 4.58 17.32
N GLU A 127 4.19 3.90 17.62
CA GLU A 127 3.69 3.77 18.99
C GLU A 127 4.69 2.99 19.86
N ASN A 128 5.26 1.91 19.32
CA ASN A 128 6.25 1.08 19.99
C ASN A 128 7.56 1.85 20.25
N ARG A 129 8.03 2.61 19.26
CA ARG A 129 9.18 3.52 19.38
C ARG A 129 8.96 4.56 20.48
N GLY A 130 7.73 5.08 20.62
CA GLY A 130 7.39 6.04 21.67
C GLY A 130 7.46 5.44 23.09
N LYS A 131 7.19 4.15 23.23
CA LYS A 131 7.21 3.43 24.53
C LYS A 131 8.60 2.91 24.90
N TRP A 132 9.36 2.43 23.91
CA TRP A 132 10.59 1.65 24.14
C TRP A 132 11.84 2.28 23.52
N GLY A 133 11.71 3.46 22.91
CA GLY A 133 12.80 4.14 22.24
C GLY A 133 13.01 3.65 20.80
N THR A 134 13.86 4.39 20.09
CA THR A 134 14.20 4.11 18.69
C THR A 134 15.51 3.35 18.58
N VAL A 135 15.56 2.35 17.71
CA VAL A 135 16.80 1.67 17.32
C VAL A 135 17.47 2.48 16.20
N GLU A 136 18.59 3.11 16.54
CA GLU A 136 19.42 3.88 15.59
C GLU A 136 20.06 2.95 14.56
N GLY A 137 20.09 3.36 13.29
CA GLY A 137 20.61 2.58 12.17
C GLY A 137 19.60 1.65 11.52
N ASP A 138 18.47 1.36 12.19
CA ASP A 138 17.37 0.57 11.64
C ASP A 138 16.17 1.45 11.29
N HIS A 139 15.55 2.10 12.29
CA HIS A 139 14.32 2.86 12.07
C HIS A 139 14.54 4.09 11.18
N ASP A 140 15.67 4.79 11.31
CA ASP A 140 15.97 5.99 10.52
C ASP A 140 16.28 5.65 9.06
N VAL A 141 16.95 4.53 8.80
CA VAL A 141 17.21 4.01 7.45
C VAL A 141 15.91 3.52 6.83
N SER A 142 15.10 2.78 7.59
CA SER A 142 13.80 2.26 7.14
C SER A 142 12.83 3.41 6.78
N ASP A 143 12.72 4.43 7.63
CA ASP A 143 11.86 5.60 7.37
C ASP A 143 12.28 6.36 6.10
N ARG A 144 13.60 6.50 5.86
CA ARG A 144 14.12 7.17 4.66
C ARG A 144 13.92 6.32 3.41
N THR A 145 14.12 5.00 3.52
CA THR A 145 13.90 4.05 2.43
C THR A 145 12.43 4.04 2.01
N LEU A 146 11.52 3.98 2.98
CA LEU A 146 10.07 4.05 2.76
C LEU A 146 9.69 5.35 2.04
N LYS A 147 10.13 6.50 2.57
CA LYS A 147 9.85 7.81 1.94
C LYS A 147 10.39 7.91 0.53
N MET A 148 11.62 7.44 0.31
CA MET A 148 12.24 7.41 -1.02
C MET A 148 11.41 6.57 -1.98
N ALA A 149 11.08 5.33 -1.61
CA ALA A 149 10.34 4.40 -2.46
C ALA A 149 8.94 4.91 -2.79
N MET A 150 8.20 5.40 -1.78
CA MET A 150 6.86 5.96 -1.96
C MET A 150 6.90 7.20 -2.87
N ALA A 151 7.79 8.16 -2.58
CA ALA A 151 7.89 9.39 -3.36
C ALA A 151 8.33 9.13 -4.81
N SER A 152 9.33 8.28 -5.02
CA SER A 152 9.80 7.96 -6.37
C SER A 152 8.74 7.22 -7.18
N SER A 153 8.00 6.32 -6.55
CA SER A 153 6.92 5.59 -7.22
C SER A 153 5.80 6.53 -7.63
N LYS A 154 5.44 7.49 -6.78
CA LYS A 154 4.36 8.44 -7.09
C LYS A 154 4.72 9.43 -8.17
N PHE A 155 6.00 9.79 -8.23
CA PHE A 155 6.52 10.60 -9.32
C PHE A 155 6.62 9.83 -10.64
N PHE A 156 6.79 8.51 -10.58
CA PHE A 156 6.96 7.64 -11.74
C PHE A 156 5.63 7.21 -12.40
N ALA A 157 4.58 7.03 -11.59
CA ALA A 157 3.20 6.82 -12.05
C ALA A 157 2.67 8.05 -12.80
#